data_AF-A0A8T1FU18-F1
#
_entry.id   AF-A0A8T1FU18-F1
#
_cell.length_a   1.000
_cell.length_b   1.000
_cell.length_c   1.000
_cell.angle_alpha   90.00
_cell.angle_beta   90.00
_cell.angle_gamma   90.00
#
_symmetry.space_group_name_H-M   'P 1'
#
loop_
_entity.id
_entity.type
_entity.pdbx_description
1 polymer ?
#
loop_
_entity_poly.entity_id
_entity_poly.type
_entity_poly.pdbx_seq_one_letter_code
_entity_poly.pdbx_strand_id
1 'polypeptide(L)' 'MFVQYVMADAEAAQLNAVNQGFGVDSDYTYLTCFYHLMAKVHEKLKGVPDSLCERVAADIYDLHFAASKELYDEQVKIVL' A
#
# COMPACT_ATOMS: atom_id res chain seq x y z
N MET A 1 -25.17 -1.40 4.52
CA MET A 1 -23.97 -2.19 4.88
C MET A 1 -22.92 -1.18 5.32
N PHE A 2 -22.41 -1.24 6.55
CA PHE A 2 -21.38 -0.30 7.00
C PHE A 2 -19.99 -0.85 6.69
N VAL A 3 -19.28 -0.21 5.77
CA VAL A 3 -17.91 -0.56 5.42
C VAL A 3 -16.98 0.37 6.19
N GLN A 4 -16.02 -0.18 6.93
CA GLN A 4 -15.04 0.64 7.67
C GLN A 4 -13.72 0.78 6.93
N TYR A 5 -13.30 -0.27 6.21
CA TYR A 5 -12.04 -0.30 5.48
C TYR A 5 -12.25 -0.91 4.10
N VAL A 6 -11.65 -0.27 3.10
CA VAL A 6 -11.59 -0.79 1.74
C VAL A 6 -10.13 -0.86 1.35
N MET A 7 -9.69 -2.04 0.91
CA MET A 7 -8.34 -2.23 0.40
C MET A 7 -8.41 -2.57 -1.09
N ALA A 8 -7.87 -1.70 -1.93
CA ALA A 8 -7.97 -1.81 -3.38
C ALA A 8 -6.69 -1.24 -4.03
N ASP A 9 -6.60 -1.28 -5.36
CA ASP A 9 -5.47 -0.66 -6.04
C ASP A 9 -5.53 0.88 -5.89
N ALA A 10 -4.39 1.54 -6.03
CA ALA A 10 -4.27 2.99 -6.05
C ALA A 10 -4.76 3.58 -7.39
N GLU A 11 -5.85 3.06 -7.93
CA GLU A 11 -6.47 3.52 -9.18
C GLU A 11 -7.69 4.40 -8.86
N ALA A 12 -7.75 5.58 -9.50
CA ALA A 12 -8.84 6.53 -9.29
C ALA A 12 -10.23 5.95 -9.68
N ALA A 13 -10.28 5.08 -10.70
CA ALA A 13 -11.53 4.44 -11.11
C ALA A 13 -12.10 3.54 -10.00
N GLN A 14 -11.23 2.79 -9.31
CA GLN A 14 -11.64 1.94 -8.19
C GLN A 14 -12.12 2.77 -7.01
N LEU A 15 -11.38 3.82 -6.62
CA LEU A 15 -11.81 4.75 -5.57
C LEU A 15 -13.18 5.38 -5.89
N ASN A 16 -13.40 5.80 -7.13
CA ASN A 16 -14.67 6.38 -7.57
C ASN A 16 -15.82 5.37 -7.50
N ALA A 17 -15.60 4.13 -7.92
CA ALA A 17 -16.61 3.08 -7.84
C ALA A 17 -16.99 2.75 -6.38
N VAL A 18 -15.99 2.70 -5.48
CA VAL A 18 -16.21 2.47 -4.05
C VAL A 18 -16.97 3.65 -3.43
N ASN A 19 -16.62 4.89 -3.79
CA ASN A 19 -17.34 6.09 -3.32
C ASN A 19 -18.80 6.08 -3.76
N GLN A 20 -19.09 5.68 -5.01
CA GLN A 20 -20.47 5.60 -5.51
C GLN A 20 -21.28 4.50 -4.83
N GLY A 21 -20.67 3.36 -4.51
CA GLY A 21 -21.37 2.23 -3.90
C GLY A 21 -21.54 2.32 -2.38
N PHE A 22 -20.55 2.89 -1.68
CA PHE A 22 -20.47 2.85 -0.21
C PHE A 22 -20.34 4.22 0.46
N GLY A 23 -19.95 5.28 -0.27
CA GLY A 23 -19.66 6.59 0.32
C GLY A 23 -20.89 7.36 0.82
N VAL A 24 -22.10 6.96 0.44
CA VAL A 24 -23.37 7.54 0.94
C VAL A 24 -23.70 7.02 2.34
N ASP A 25 -23.41 5.73 2.59
CA ASP A 25 -23.83 5.02 3.80
C ASP A 25 -22.67 4.75 4.77
N SER A 26 -21.43 5.12 4.43
CA SER A 26 -20.25 4.79 5.23
C SER A 26 -19.12 5.79 5.05
N ASP A 27 -18.56 6.23 6.17
CA ASP A 27 -17.25 6.87 6.21
C ASP A 27 -16.20 5.76 6.37
N TYR A 28 -15.48 5.44 5.28
CA TYR A 28 -14.54 4.34 5.22
C TYR A 28 -13.14 4.83 4.92
N THR A 29 -12.14 4.10 5.43
CA THR A 29 -10.74 4.34 5.09
C THR A 29 -10.38 3.54 3.84
N TYR A 30 -9.94 4.24 2.78
CA TYR A 30 -9.40 3.61 1.58
C TYR A 30 -7.90 3.36 1.73
N LEU A 31 -7.51 2.09 1.69
CA LEU A 31 -6.13 1.63 1.83
C LEU A 31 -5.64 1.08 0.49
N THR A 32 -4.39 1.37 0.14
CA THR A 32 -3.74 0.72 -0.99
C THR A 32 -3.42 -0.73 -0.63
N CYS A 33 -3.77 -1.66 -1.51
CA CYS A 33 -3.48 -3.07 -1.29
C CYS A 33 -1.98 -3.37 -1.34
N PHE A 34 -1.45 -3.95 -0.25
CA PHE A 34 -0.04 -4.30 -0.13
C PHE A 34 0.43 -5.24 -1.26
N TYR A 35 -0.36 -6.24 -1.63
CA TYR A 35 0.00 -7.16 -2.72
C TYR A 35 0.03 -6.47 -4.10
N HIS A 36 -0.85 -5.51 -4.35
CA HIS A 36 -0.81 -4.71 -5.58
C HIS A 36 0.42 -3.80 -5.60
N LEU A 37 0.79 -3.21 -4.45
CA LEU A 37 2.03 -2.46 -4.30
C LEU A 37 3.24 -3.34 -4.59
N MET A 38 3.33 -4.54 -4.00
CA MET A 38 4.43 -5.47 -4.22
C MET A 38 4.51 -5.98 -5.67
N ALA A 39 3.37 -6.19 -6.33
CA ALA A 39 3.34 -6.52 -7.75
C ALA A 39 3.95 -5.39 -8.61
N LYS A 40 3.57 -4.13 -8.35
CA LYS A 40 4.12 -2.95 -9.03
C LYS A 40 5.62 -2.78 -8.75
N VAL A 41 6.06 -3.00 -7.51
CA VAL A 41 7.48 -2.97 -7.14
C VAL A 41 8.25 -4.03 -7.91
N HIS A 42 7.78 -5.27 -7.92
CA HIS A 42 8.41 -6.37 -8.68
C HIS A 42 8.50 -6.05 -10.18
N GLU A 43 7.47 -5.45 -10.77
CA GLU A 43 7.52 -4.99 -12.17
C GLU A 43 8.60 -3.92 -12.41
N LYS A 44 8.76 -2.98 -11.48
CA LYS A 44 9.75 -1.90 -11.56
C LYS A 44 11.18 -2.37 -11.31
N LEU A 45 11.35 -3.46 -10.56
CA LEU A 45 12.64 -4.07 -10.26
C LEU A 45 13.14 -5.00 -11.38
N LYS A 46 12.37 -5.21 -12.45
CA LYS A 46 12.83 -6.01 -13.60
C LYS A 46 14.11 -5.41 -14.20
N GLY A 47 15.18 -6.20 -14.23
CA GLY A 47 16.49 -5.79 -14.75
C GLY A 47 17.39 -5.09 -13.73
N VAL A 48 16.94 -4.98 -12.49
CA VAL A 48 17.77 -4.54 -11.35
C VAL A 48 18.51 -5.75 -10.77
N PRO A 49 19.75 -5.61 -10.24
CA PRO A 49 20.46 -6.71 -9.60
C PRO A 49 19.68 -7.30 -8.42
N ASP A 50 19.67 -8.63 -8.29
CA ASP A 50 18.89 -9.36 -7.29
C ASP A 50 19.15 -8.87 -5.85
N SER A 51 20.40 -8.56 -5.51
CA SER A 51 20.76 -8.05 -4.18
C SER A 51 20.10 -6.70 -3.85
N LEU A 52 19.86 -5.86 -4.86
CA LEU A 52 19.15 -4.59 -4.68
C LEU A 52 17.64 -4.83 -4.65
N CYS A 53 17.12 -5.78 -5.43
CA CYS A 53 15.73 -6.20 -5.36
C CYS A 53 15.35 -6.73 -3.98
N GLU A 54 16.19 -7.59 -3.40
CA GLU A 54 16.04 -8.14 -2.06
C GLU A 54 16.03 -7.06 -0.99
N ARG A 55 16.94 -6.07 -1.09
CA ARG A 55 16.97 -4.93 -0.17
C ARG A 55 15.70 -4.10 -0.25
N VAL A 56 15.27 -3.72 -1.46
CA VAL A 56 14.04 -2.93 -1.66
C VAL A 56 12.82 -3.67 -1.12
N ALA A 57 12.74 -4.98 -1.36
CA ALA A 57 11.65 -5.78 -0.80
C ALA A 57 11.69 -5.80 0.74
N ALA A 58 12.86 -6.04 1.34
CA ALA A 58 13.03 -6.04 2.80
C ALA A 58 12.62 -4.70 3.42
N ASP A 59 13.08 -3.59 2.87
CA ASP A 59 12.74 -2.24 3.35
C ASP A 59 11.22 -1.98 3.31
N ILE A 60 10.54 -2.42 2.24
CA ILE A 60 9.08 -2.31 2.12
C ILE A 60 8.36 -3.21 3.13
N TYR A 61 8.87 -4.41 3.39
CA TYR A 61 8.31 -5.32 4.39
C TYR A 61 8.48 -4.78 5.82
N ASP A 62 9.62 -4.18 6.13
CA ASP A 62 9.87 -3.53 7.43
C ASP A 62 8.88 -2.40 7.67
N LEU A 63 8.62 -1.57 6.64
CA LEU A 63 7.56 -0.55 6.70
C LEU A 63 6.18 -1.16 6.92
N HIS A 64 5.83 -2.24 6.21
CA HIS A 64 4.52 -2.87 6.32
C HIS A 64 4.25 -3.47 7.71
N PHE A 65 5.29 -4.01 8.34
CA PHE A 65 5.23 -4.66 9.64
C PHE A 65 5.65 -3.76 10.82
N ALA A 66 5.80 -2.45 10.59
CA ALA A 66 6.08 -1.51 11.66
C ALA A 66 5.06 -1.63 12.81
N ALA A 67 5.56 -1.78 14.04
CA ALA A 67 4.73 -2.04 15.22
C ALA A 67 3.80 -0.88 15.62
N SER A 68 4.07 0.32 15.12
CA SER A 68 3.25 1.51 15.33
C SER A 68 3.37 2.47 14.15
N LYS A 69 2.42 3.41 14.09
CA LYS A 69 2.48 4.52 13.12
C LYS A 69 3.72 5.40 13.32
N GLU A 70 4.13 5.64 14.57
CA GLU A 70 5.33 6.43 14.88
C GLU A 70 6.58 5.75 14.30
N LEU A 71 6.71 4.44 14.52
CA LEU A 71 7.84 3.67 13.99
C LEU A 71 7.83 3.65 12.46
N TYR A 72 6.65 3.51 11.83
CA TYR A 72 6.49 3.65 10.38
C TYR A 72 6.97 5.02 9.90
N ASP A 73 6.51 6.10 10.54
CA ASP A 73 6.84 7.48 10.17
C ASP A 73 8.34 7.80 10.37
N GLU A 74 9.04 7.07 11.24
CA GLU A 74 10.51 7.11 11.38
C GLU A 74 11.22 6.32 10.28
N GLN A 75 10.82 5.07 10.05
CA GLN A 75 11.43 4.20 9.04
C GLN A 75 11.26 4.75 7.62
N VAL A 76 10.10 5.33 7.31
CA VAL A 76 9.80 5.82 5.95
C VAL A 76 10.76 6.94 5.52
N LYS A 77 11.29 7.73 6.45
CA LYS A 77 12.28 8.80 6.18
C LYS A 77 13.66 8.27 5.79
N ILE A 78 13.92 7.01 6.09
CA ILE A 78 15.18 6.33 5.79
C ILE A 78 15.04 5.60 4.45
N VAL A 79 13.86 5.03 4.19
CA VAL A 79 13.57 4.24 2.99
C VAL A 79 13.21 5.11 1.77
N LEU A 80 12.51 6.24 1.97
CA LEU A 80 12.01 7.15 0.91
C LEU A 80 12.56 8.57 1.09
#